data_AF-A0A5C6U349-F1
#
_entry.id   AF-A0A5C6U349-F1
#
_cell.length_a   1.000
_cell.length_b   1.000
_cell.length_c   1.000
_cell.angle_alpha   90.00
_cell.angle_beta   90.00
_cell.angle_gamma   90.00
#
_symmetry.space_group_name_H-M   'P 1'
#
loop_
_entity.id
_entity.type
_entity.pdbx_description
1 polymer ?
#
loop_
_entity_poly.entity_id
_entity_poly.type
_entity_poly.pdbx_seq_one_letter_code
_entity_poly.pdbx_strand_id
1 'polypeptide(L)'
;MTEDRIQQAGLRLPVGRQLATRSPELRALARIAGLEGSGVLHRSAVEQVFSRLVLQAHGAAPQELSLPGSAAFAATVVLLRELMHHLGFETLHVHESEQHPPPKGQPR
;
A
#
# COMPACT_ATOMS: atom_id res chain seq x y z
N MET A 1 18.29 2.91 -12.26
CA MET A 1 17.61 3.29 -11.01
C MET A 1 16.12 3.44 -11.30
N THR A 2 15.26 2.91 -10.43
CA THR A 2 13.81 2.77 -10.68
C THR A 2 13.00 4.01 -10.28
N GLU A 3 13.67 5.10 -9.89
CA GLU A 3 13.07 6.33 -9.34
C GLU A 3 12.31 7.19 -10.39
N ASP A 4 12.53 6.95 -11.69
CA ASP A 4 12.29 7.96 -12.72
C ASP A 4 10.84 8.03 -13.26
N ARG A 5 10.05 6.95 -13.17
CA ARG A 5 8.78 6.87 -13.95
C ARG A 5 7.61 7.66 -13.36
N ILE A 6 7.54 7.83 -12.03
CA ILE A 6 6.45 8.60 -11.39
C ILE A 6 6.65 10.10 -11.63
N GLN A 7 7.89 10.56 -11.58
CA GLN A 7 8.25 11.94 -11.90
C GLN A 7 8.05 12.23 -13.40
N GLN A 8 8.42 11.29 -14.28
CA GLN A 8 8.18 11.39 -15.72
C GLN A 8 6.70 11.32 -16.12
N ALA A 9 5.84 10.68 -15.32
CA ALA A 9 4.41 10.61 -15.62
C ALA A 9 3.72 11.98 -15.58
N GLY A 10 4.38 13.02 -15.03
CA GLY A 10 3.88 14.40 -15.10
C GLY A 10 2.51 14.59 -14.45
N LEU A 11 2.18 13.75 -13.46
CA LEU A 11 0.89 13.75 -12.79
C LEU A 11 0.71 15.05 -11.99
N ARG A 12 0.10 16.05 -12.63
CA ARG A 12 -0.35 17.28 -11.97
C ARG A 12 -1.67 16.99 -11.28
N LEU A 13 -1.63 17.01 -9.95
CA LEU A 13 -2.78 16.69 -9.14
C LEU A 13 -3.20 17.89 -8.30
N PRO A 14 -4.52 18.10 -8.09
CA PRO A 14 -5.01 19.24 -7.31
C PRO A 14 -4.45 19.24 -5.89
N VAL A 15 -4.26 20.44 -5.33
CA VAL A 15 -3.91 20.61 -3.91
C VAL A 15 -5.04 20.06 -3.04
N GLY A 16 -4.71 19.34 -1.97
CA GLY A 16 -5.69 18.80 -1.02
C GLY A 16 -6.37 17.49 -1.44
N ARG A 17 -5.86 16.81 -2.48
CA ARG A 17 -6.35 15.47 -2.87
C ARG A 17 -6.05 14.40 -1.80
N GLN A 18 -6.81 13.33 -1.87
CA GLN A 18 -6.69 12.16 -1.01
C GLN A 18 -6.28 10.93 -1.81
N LEU A 19 -5.37 10.12 -1.28
CA LEU A 19 -5.06 8.81 -1.83
C LEU A 19 -5.97 7.77 -1.16
N ALA A 20 -6.70 6.97 -1.94
CA ALA A 20 -7.58 5.95 -1.43
C ALA A 20 -7.41 4.63 -2.19
N THR A 21 -7.64 3.50 -1.53
CA THR A 21 -7.52 2.17 -2.12
C THR A 21 -8.62 1.21 -1.67
N ARG A 22 -9.02 0.33 -2.59
CA ARG A 22 -9.80 -0.89 -2.35
C ARG A 22 -9.05 -2.15 -2.79
N SER A 23 -7.75 -2.04 -3.12
CA SER A 23 -6.95 -3.19 -3.56
C SER A 23 -6.70 -4.17 -2.41
N PRO A 24 -6.90 -5.49 -2.62
CA PRO A 24 -6.60 -6.50 -1.61
C PRO A 24 -5.11 -6.55 -1.22
N GLU A 25 -4.20 -6.28 -2.16
CA GLU A 25 -2.75 -6.24 -1.93
C GLU A 25 -2.39 -5.09 -0.98
N LEU A 26 -2.93 -3.90 -1.23
CA LEU A 26 -2.69 -2.74 -0.35
C LEU A 26 -3.35 -2.90 1.01
N ARG A 27 -4.49 -3.63 1.11
CA ARG A 27 -5.05 -4.03 2.40
C ARG A 27 -4.16 -5.02 3.15
N ALA A 28 -3.53 -5.96 2.45
CA ALA A 28 -2.58 -6.88 3.08
C ALA A 28 -1.34 -6.13 3.61
N LEU A 29 -0.82 -5.17 2.85
CA LEU A 29 0.24 -4.28 3.30
C LEU A 29 -0.19 -3.46 4.52
N ALA A 30 -1.38 -2.86 4.49
CA ALA A 30 -1.89 -2.06 5.60
C ALA A 30 -1.99 -2.86 6.91
N ARG A 31 -2.42 -4.12 6.84
CA ARG A 31 -2.45 -5.03 8.00
C ARG A 31 -1.05 -5.30 8.56
N ILE A 32 -0.06 -5.52 7.69
CA ILE A 32 1.35 -5.71 8.09
C ILE A 32 1.92 -4.45 8.76
N ALA A 33 1.42 -3.27 8.37
CA ALA A 33 1.77 -1.99 8.95
C ALA A 33 0.99 -1.66 10.24
N GLY A 34 0.13 -2.57 10.72
CA GLY A 34 -0.62 -2.43 11.97
C GLY A 34 -2.03 -1.83 11.82
N LEU A 35 -2.54 -1.64 10.61
CA LEU A 35 -3.92 -1.18 10.39
C LEU A 35 -4.90 -2.37 10.34
N GLU A 36 -5.86 -2.40 11.25
CA GLU A 36 -6.92 -3.40 11.26
C GLU A 36 -8.11 -2.94 10.39
N GLY A 37 -8.35 -3.62 9.26
CA GLY A 37 -9.52 -3.37 8.42
C GLY A 37 -9.41 -2.10 7.55
N SER A 38 -10.41 -1.23 7.67
CA SER A 38 -10.44 0.07 6.98
C SER A 38 -9.92 1.19 7.89
N GLY A 39 -9.33 2.23 7.28
CA GLY A 39 -8.80 3.35 8.05
C GLY A 39 -7.76 4.15 7.29
N VAL A 40 -6.90 4.83 8.05
CA VAL A 40 -5.87 5.72 7.51
C VAL A 40 -4.50 5.14 7.79
N LEU A 41 -3.73 4.90 6.72
CA LEU A 41 -2.34 4.49 6.81
C LEU A 41 -1.43 5.69 6.51
N HIS A 42 -0.59 6.07 7.45
CA HIS A 42 0.39 7.14 7.27
C HIS A 42 1.58 6.69 6.42
N ARG A 43 2.17 7.64 5.69
CA ARG A 43 3.41 7.43 4.91
C ARG A 43 4.52 6.82 5.76
N SER A 44 4.69 7.28 6.99
CA SER A 44 5.69 6.75 7.94
C SER A 44 5.50 5.26 8.27
N ALA A 45 4.26 4.76 8.25
CA ALA A 45 4.00 3.33 8.45
C ALA A 45 4.43 2.51 7.23
N VAL A 46 4.21 3.04 6.02
CA VAL A 46 4.72 2.43 4.77
C VAL A 46 6.25 2.42 4.75
N GLU A 47 6.89 3.51 5.20
CA GLU A 47 8.35 3.61 5.33
C GLU A 47 8.91 2.58 6.32
N GLN A 48 8.22 2.31 7.44
CA GLN A 48 8.62 1.25 8.38
C GLN A 48 8.56 -0.15 7.75
N VAL A 49 7.52 -0.43 6.95
CA VAL A 49 7.44 -1.70 6.21
C VAL A 49 8.58 -1.80 5.17
N PHE A 50 8.92 -0.71 4.50
CA PHE A 50 10.05 -0.67 3.59
C PHE A 50 11.39 -0.94 4.31
N SER A 51 11.63 -0.32 5.47
CA SER A 51 12.84 -0.58 6.27
C SER A 51 12.97 -2.07 6.66
N ARG A 52 11.85 -2.71 7.02
CA ARG A 52 11.81 -4.16 7.27
C ARG A 52 12.13 -4.98 6.02
N LEU A 53 11.65 -4.56 4.85
CA LEU A 53 11.92 -5.21 3.57
C LEU A 53 13.41 -5.16 3.23
N VAL A 54 14.05 -4.01 3.46
CA VAL A 54 15.50 -3.84 3.28
C VAL A 54 16.27 -4.78 4.21
N LEU A 55 15.92 -4.82 5.50
CA LEU A 55 16.55 -5.74 6.46
C LEU A 55 16.42 -7.21 6.02
N GLN A 56 15.24 -7.61 5.53
CA GLN A 56 15.00 -8.98 5.05
C GLN A 56 15.81 -9.29 3.79
N ALA A 57 15.93 -8.35 2.86
CA ALA A 57 16.73 -8.51 1.65
C ALA A 57 18.23 -8.69 1.97
N HIS A 58 18.70 -8.10 3.07
CA HIS A 58 20.06 -8.29 3.57
C HIS A 58 20.25 -9.53 4.45
N GLY A 59 19.22 -10.34 4.67
CA GLY A 59 19.27 -11.51 5.56
C GLY A 59 19.43 -11.15 7.04
N ALA A 60 19.14 -9.91 7.43
CA ALA A 60 19.33 -9.38 8.77
C ALA A 60 18.00 -9.19 9.54
N ALA A 61 16.86 -9.53 8.94
CA ALA A 61 15.56 -9.39 9.58
C ALA A 61 15.36 -10.45 10.68
N PRO A 62 15.04 -10.03 11.93
CA PRO A 62 14.50 -10.92 12.96
C PRO A 62 13.23 -11.62 12.48
N GLN A 63 12.95 -12.80 13.00
CA GLN A 63 11.80 -13.60 12.59
C GLN A 63 10.47 -12.85 12.79
N GLU A 64 10.38 -12.04 13.84
CA GLU A 64 9.23 -11.19 14.20
C GLU A 64 8.97 -10.08 13.20
N LEU A 65 10.00 -9.66 12.44
CA LEU A 65 9.91 -8.62 11.42
C LEU A 65 9.72 -9.17 10.02
N SER A 66 9.68 -10.50 9.86
CA SER A 66 9.52 -11.16 8.57
C SER A 66 8.32 -10.62 7.79
N LEU A 67 8.54 -10.42 6.50
CA LEU A 67 7.58 -9.95 5.52
C LEU A 67 7.32 -11.07 4.49
N PRO A 68 6.17 -11.03 3.79
CA PRO A 68 5.92 -11.93 2.67
C PRO A 68 7.08 -11.89 1.66
N GLY A 69 7.69 -13.05 1.39
CA GLY A 69 8.83 -13.18 0.49
C GLY A 69 8.51 -13.12 -1.01
N SER A 70 7.33 -12.62 -1.40
CA SER A 70 6.92 -12.56 -2.81
C SER A 70 7.42 -11.28 -3.48
N ALA A 71 7.87 -11.40 -4.74
CA ALA A 71 8.30 -10.25 -5.53
C ALA A 71 7.17 -9.21 -5.70
N ALA A 72 5.92 -9.67 -5.79
CA ALA A 72 4.74 -8.82 -5.88
C ALA A 72 4.57 -7.95 -4.63
N PHE A 73 4.81 -8.50 -3.43
CA PHE A 73 4.75 -7.73 -2.19
C PHE A 73 5.84 -6.66 -2.15
N ALA A 74 7.09 -7.03 -2.45
CA ALA A 74 8.20 -6.09 -2.50
C ALA A 74 7.94 -4.93 -3.50
N ALA A 75 7.46 -5.27 -4.70
CA ALA A 75 7.09 -4.27 -5.71
C ALA A 75 5.98 -3.34 -5.22
N THR A 76 4.98 -3.86 -4.51
CA THR A 76 3.86 -3.08 -3.95
C THR A 76 4.36 -2.06 -2.92
N VAL A 77 5.25 -2.48 -2.00
CA VAL A 77 5.83 -1.59 -0.99
C VAL A 77 6.64 -0.46 -1.65
N VAL A 78 7.51 -0.80 -2.61
CA VAL A 78 8.34 0.18 -3.31
C VAL A 78 7.47 1.17 -4.10
N LEU A 79 6.53 0.67 -4.90
CA LEU A 79 5.66 1.53 -5.71
C LEU A 79 4.82 2.47 -4.84
N LEU A 80 4.25 1.96 -3.73
CA LEU A 80 3.46 2.80 -2.82
C LEU A 80 4.33 3.87 -2.18
N ARG A 81 5.54 3.51 -1.72
CA ARG A 81 6.49 4.46 -1.11
C ARG A 81 6.85 5.57 -2.08
N GLU A 82 7.27 5.21 -3.30
CA GLU A 82 7.65 6.21 -4.31
C GLU A 82 6.47 7.08 -4.72
N LEU A 83 5.27 6.48 -4.89
CA LEU A 83 4.07 7.23 -5.21
C LEU A 83 3.75 8.25 -4.11
N MET A 84 3.71 7.82 -2.84
CA MET A 84 3.39 8.72 -1.73
C MET A 84 4.43 9.83 -1.57
N HIS A 85 5.71 9.49 -1.69
CA HIS A 85 6.81 10.43 -1.52
C HIS A 85 6.87 11.47 -2.64
N HIS A 86 6.87 11.04 -3.90
CA HIS A 86 6.98 11.96 -5.05
C HIS A 86 5.72 12.79 -5.28
N LEU A 87 4.54 12.26 -4.94
CA LEU A 87 3.27 12.95 -5.09
C LEU A 87 2.86 13.76 -3.84
N GLY A 88 3.63 13.69 -2.76
CA GLY A 88 3.37 14.45 -1.53
C GLY A 88 2.12 13.99 -0.77
N PHE A 89 1.81 12.70 -0.80
CA PHE A 89 0.73 12.14 0.00
C PHE A 89 1.22 11.71 1.37
N GLU A 90 0.61 12.26 2.42
CA GLU A 90 0.91 11.86 3.80
C GLU A 90 0.09 10.66 4.27
N THR A 91 -1.07 10.43 3.65
CA THR A 91 -2.00 9.37 4.07
C THR A 91 -2.56 8.58 2.89
N LEU A 92 -2.80 7.29 3.14
CA LEU A 92 -3.55 6.37 2.29
C LEU A 92 -4.84 5.96 3.03
N HIS A 93 -5.99 6.22 2.43
CA HIS A 93 -7.29 5.78 2.93
C HIS A 93 -7.60 4.37 2.43
N VAL A 94 -7.62 3.42 3.35
CA VAL A 94 -7.88 2.02 3.07
C VAL A 94 -9.35 1.76 3.30
N HIS A 95 -10.06 1.34 2.26
CA HIS A 95 -11.46 0.97 2.33
C HIS A 95 -11.62 -0.54 2.28
N GLU A 96 -12.66 -1.03 2.95
CA GLU A 96 -13.14 -2.38 2.73
C GLU A 96 -13.58 -2.54 1.27
N SER A 97 -13.40 -3.74 0.73
CA SER A 97 -14.09 -4.09 -0.51
C SER A 97 -15.58 -4.15 -0.19
N GLU A 98 -16.40 -3.35 -0.87
CA GLU A 98 -17.85 -3.61 -0.88
C GLU A 98 -18.05 -5.06 -1.30
N GLN A 99 -18.56 -5.88 -0.40
CA GLN A 99 -19.04 -7.20 -0.75
C GLN A 99 -20.18 -6.99 -1.74
N HIS A 100 -20.04 -7.45 -2.98
CA HIS A 100 -21.16 -7.50 -3.91
C HIS A 100 -22.27 -8.34 -3.27
N PRO A 101 -23.44 -7.77 -2.93
CA PRO A 101 -24.53 -8.58 -2.40
C PRO A 101 -24.92 -9.61 -3.48
N PRO A 102 -25.19 -10.88 -3.11
CA PRO A 102 -25.62 -11.87 -4.09
C PRO A 102 -26.85 -11.34 -4.84
N PRO A 103 -26.98 -11.61 -6.17
CA PRO A 103 -28.15 -11.19 -6.92
C PRO A 103 -29.39 -11.75 -6.22
N LYS A 104 -30.25 -10.84 -5.74
CA LYS A 104 -31.53 -11.22 -5.13
C LYS A 104 -32.28 -12.06 -6.17
N GLY A 105 -32.48 -13.33 -5.84
CA GLY A 105 -33.17 -14.28 -6.69
C GLY A 105 -34.47 -13.68 -7.22
N GLN A 106 -34.60 -13.70 -8.55
CA GLN A 106 -35.82 -13.32 -9.23
C GLN A 106 -36.95 -14.27 -8.77
N PRO A 107 -38.11 -13.76 -8.33
CA PRO A 107 -39.24 -14.62 -8.02
C PRO A 107 -39.70 -15.31 -9.32
N ARG A 108 -40.01 -16.61 -9.19
CA ARG A 108 -40.67 -17.42 -10.22
C ARG A 108 -42.10 -16.93 -10.47
#